data_AF-A0A9E3SDK9-F1
#
_entry.id   AF-A0A9E3SDK9-F1
#
_cell.length_a   1.000
_cell.length_b   1.000
_cell.length_c   1.000
_cell.angle_alpha   90.00
_cell.angle_beta   90.00
_cell.angle_gamma   90.00
#
_symmetry.space_group_name_H-M   'P 1'
#
loop_
_entity.id
_entity.type
_entity.pdbx_description
1 polymer ?
#
loop_
_entity_poly.entity_id
_entity_poly.type
_entity_poly.pdbx_seq_one_letter_code
_entity_poly.pdbx_strand_id
1 'polypeptide(L)' 'MGARENILARIRKAQGRDGAEPTAAELAAVREAIARHEAGPQPPFAHAPDRLAQFRKECDRLGTTHATVSSLAEVP' A
#
# COMPACT_ATOMS: atom_id res chain seq x y z
N MET A 1 18.12 -11.68 4.41
CA MET A 1 16.64 -11.76 4.36
C MET A 1 16.09 -10.97 5.52
N GLY A 2 15.24 -9.98 5.24
CA GLY A 2 14.61 -9.16 6.27
C GLY A 2 13.38 -9.85 6.87
N ALA A 3 12.78 -9.22 7.87
CA ALA A 3 11.59 -9.73 8.54
C ALA A 3 10.42 -9.94 7.56
N ARG A 4 10.30 -9.05 6.56
CA ARG A 4 9.25 -9.08 5.54
C ARG A 4 9.31 -10.35 4.69
N GLU A 5 10.48 -10.70 4.16
CA GLU A 5 10.66 -11.90 3.32
C GLU A 5 10.35 -13.17 4.11
N ASN A 6 10.78 -13.22 5.38
CA ASN A 6 10.51 -14.36 6.26
C ASN A 6 9.00 -14.53 6.57
N ILE A 7 8.29 -13.43 6.81
CA ILE A 7 6.82 -13.46 7.01
C ILE A 7 6.14 -13.97 5.74
N LEU A 8 6.52 -13.44 4.57
CA LEU A 8 5.92 -13.84 3.30
C LEU A 8 6.15 -15.33 3.01
N ALA A 9 7.37 -15.82 3.20
CA ALA A 9 7.71 -17.23 3.00
C ALA A 9 6.88 -18.16 3.91
N ARG A 10 6.66 -17.78 5.17
CA ARG A 10 5.80 -18.53 6.11
C ARG A 10 4.35 -18.58 5.65
N ILE A 11 3.81 -17.45 5.19
CA ILE A 11 2.43 -17.38 4.68
C ILE A 11 2.28 -18.25 3.43
N ARG A 12 3.22 -18.17 2.48
CA ARG A 12 3.20 -18.98 1.25
C ARG A 12 3.23 -20.47 1.57
N LYS A 13 4.12 -20.89 2.46
CA LYS A 13 4.18 -22.29 2.93
C LYS A 13 2.85 -22.75 3.56
N ALA A 14 2.24 -21.92 4.42
CA ALA A 14 0.96 -22.24 5.04
C ALA A 14 -0.20 -22.34 4.02
N GLN A 15 -0.10 -21.64 2.90
CA GLN A 15 -1.06 -21.68 1.79
C GLN A 15 -0.76 -22.79 0.75
N GLY A 16 0.26 -23.63 0.99
CA GLY A 16 0.68 -24.66 0.03
C GLY A 16 1.26 -24.10 -1.27
N ARG A 17 1.80 -22.87 -1.23
CA ARG A 17 2.43 -22.22 -2.39
C ARG A 17 3.94 -22.43 -2.35
N ASP A 18 4.49 -22.70 -3.52
CA ASP A 18 5.92 -22.97 -3.67
C ASP A 18 6.76 -21.69 -3.61
N GLY A 19 7.95 -21.81 -3.02
CA GLY A 19 8.95 -20.74 -2.96
C GLY A 19 8.66 -19.63 -1.96
N ALA A 20 9.70 -18.85 -1.65
CA ALA A 20 9.62 -17.70 -0.75
C ALA A 20 9.04 -16.45 -1.41
N GLU A 21 9.11 -16.37 -2.75
CA GLU A 21 8.68 -15.21 -3.53
C GLU A 21 7.52 -15.55 -4.47
N PRO A 22 6.64 -14.59 -4.79
CA PRO A 22 5.61 -14.75 -5.81
C PRO A 22 6.21 -15.04 -7.19
N THR A 23 5.60 -15.96 -7.91
CA THR A 23 5.95 -16.22 -9.31
C THR A 23 5.53 -15.05 -10.21
N ALA A 24 6.14 -14.94 -11.39
CA ALA A 24 5.75 -13.95 -12.39
C ALA A 24 4.26 -14.08 -12.78
N ALA A 25 3.75 -15.31 -12.86
CA ALA A 25 2.34 -15.59 -13.15
C ALA A 25 1.41 -15.10 -12.02
N GLU A 26 1.77 -15.31 -10.75
CA GLU A 26 1.02 -14.78 -9.61
C GLU A 26 0.99 -13.25 -9.62
N LEU A 27 2.12 -12.59 -9.91
CA LEU A 27 2.19 -11.13 -10.01
C LEU A 27 1.34 -10.59 -11.16
N ALA A 28 1.35 -11.25 -12.32
CA ALA A 28 0.51 -10.89 -13.46
C ALA A 28 -0.98 -11.02 -13.12
N ALA A 29 -1.38 -12.14 -12.50
CA ALA A 29 -2.76 -12.36 -12.09
C ALA A 29 -3.27 -11.30 -11.08
N VAL A 30 -2.42 -10.88 -10.13
CA VAL A 30 -2.75 -9.81 -9.18
C VAL A 30 -2.91 -8.47 -9.90
N ARG A 31 -2.03 -8.13 -10.84
CA ARG A 31 -2.14 -6.89 -11.63
C ARG A 31 -3.42 -6.85 -12.44
N GLU A 32 -3.77 -7.95 -13.11
CA GLU A 32 -5.04 -8.10 -13.83
C GLU A 32 -6.25 -7.96 -12.90
N ALA A 33 -6.21 -8.58 -11.72
CA ALA A 33 -7.29 -8.47 -10.75
C ALA A 33 -7.49 -7.03 -10.27
N ILE A 34 -6.39 -6.31 -9.98
CA ILE A 34 -6.42 -4.88 -9.61
C ILE A 34 -6.96 -4.03 -10.76
N ALA A 35 -6.51 -4.26 -11.99
CA ALA A 35 -6.91 -3.48 -13.16
C ALA A 35 -8.40 -3.64 -13.50
N ARG A 36 -8.96 -4.83 -13.30
CA ARG A 36 -10.39 -5.10 -13.50
C ARG A 36 -11.27 -4.57 -12.37
N HIS A 37 -10.70 -4.22 -11.22
CA HIS A 37 -11.50 -3.79 -10.08
C HIS A 37 -12.00 -2.36 -10.31
N GLU A 38 -13.31 -2.20 -10.43
CA GLU A 38 -13.92 -0.87 -10.52
C GLU A 38 -13.69 -0.10 -9.21
N ALA A 39 -13.07 1.07 -9.31
CA ALA A 39 -12.90 1.93 -8.15
C ALA A 39 -14.27 2.49 -7.72
N GLY A 40 -14.62 2.26 -6.46
CA GLY A 40 -15.81 2.85 -5.86
C GLY A 40 -15.75 4.39 -5.83
N PRO A 41 -16.88 5.05 -5.56
CA PRO A 41 -16.94 6.50 -5.47
C PRO A 41 -15.99 6.99 -4.38
N GLN A 42 -15.15 7.96 -4.71
CA GLN A 42 -14.27 8.60 -3.73
C GLN A 42 -15.09 9.53 -2.81
N PRO A 43 -14.75 9.61 -1.52
CA PRO A 43 -15.43 10.54 -0.61
C PRO A 43 -15.28 11.99 -1.08
N PRO A 44 -16.21 12.90 -0.76
CA PRO A 44 -16.20 14.28 -1.28
C PRO A 44 -14.87 15.03 -1.11
N PHE A 45 -14.20 14.83 0.03
CA PHE A 45 -12.92 15.48 0.31
C PHE A 45 -11.77 14.95 -0.57
N ALA A 46 -11.85 13.73 -1.11
CA ALA A 46 -10.81 13.14 -1.94
C ALA A 46 -10.75 13.72 -3.37
N HIS A 47 -11.73 14.54 -3.75
CA HIS A 47 -11.75 15.26 -5.03
C HIS A 47 -11.03 16.62 -4.97
N ALA A 48 -10.42 16.98 -3.84
CA ALA A 48 -9.62 18.19 -3.74
C ALA A 48 -8.47 18.18 -4.77
N PRO A 49 -8.20 19.32 -5.45
CA PRO A 49 -7.14 19.39 -6.46
C PRO A 49 -5.75 19.12 -5.84
N ASP A 50 -5.56 19.50 -4.58
CA ASP A 50 -4.38 19.16 -3.79
C ASP A 50 -4.73 18.12 -2.72
N ARG A 51 -4.47 16.85 -3.04
CA ARG A 51 -4.72 15.71 -2.13
C ARG A 51 -3.80 15.75 -0.91
N LEU A 52 -2.59 16.30 -1.03
CA LEU A 52 -1.64 16.35 0.08
C LEU A 52 -2.05 17.41 1.09
N ALA A 53 -2.46 18.59 0.62
CA ALA A 53 -3.03 19.62 1.49
C ALA A 53 -4.29 19.12 2.20
N GLN A 54 -5.18 18.42 1.47
CA GLN A 54 -6.38 17.84 2.08
C GLN A 54 -6.04 16.76 3.12
N PHE A 55 -5.06 15.90 2.87
CA PHE A 55 -4.58 14.91 3.84
C PHE A 55 -4.12 15.58 5.14
N ARG A 56 -3.26 16.61 5.05
CA ARG A 56 -2.78 17.36 6.22
C ARG A 56 -3.92 18.00 7.00
N LYS A 57 -4.88 18.62 6.32
CA LYS A 57 -6.08 19.19 6.94
C LYS A 57 -6.89 18.15 7.73
N GLU A 58 -7.04 16.93 7.20
CA GLU A 58 -7.71 15.86 7.92
C GLU A 58 -6.90 15.36 9.12
N CYS A 59 -5.57 15.29 9.00
CA CYS A 59 -4.70 14.98 10.13
C CYS A 59 -4.86 16.02 11.25
N ASP A 60 -4.83 17.31 10.92
CA ASP A 60 -5.04 18.40 11.88
C ASP A 60 -6.42 18.27 12.56
N ARG A 61 -7.48 18.04 11.77
CA ARG A 61 -8.85 17.85 12.27
C ARG A 61 -8.98 16.68 13.23
N LEU A 62 -8.24 15.60 12.98
CA LEU A 62 -8.28 14.37 13.77
C LEU A 62 -7.23 14.35 14.91
N GLY A 63 -6.37 15.36 15.02
CA GLY A 63 -5.25 15.37 15.97
C GLY A 63 -4.21 14.29 15.69
N THR A 64 -4.06 13.87 14.43
CA THR A 64 -3.07 12.88 14.01
C THR A 64 -1.73 13.57 13.70
N THR A 65 -0.62 13.00 14.17
CA THR A 65 0.72 13.54 13.90
C THR A 65 1.22 13.13 12.51
N HIS A 66 1.87 14.06 11.81
CA HIS A 66 2.50 13.80 10.53
C HIS A 66 3.82 14.57 10.39
N ALA A 67 4.74 14.06 9.57
CA ALA A 67 5.98 14.72 9.20
C ALA A 67 6.13 14.76 7.68
N THR A 68 6.83 15.78 7.17
CA THR A 68 7.22 15.85 5.76
C THR A 68 8.73 15.68 5.71
N VAL A 69 9.18 14.77 4.85
CA VAL A 69 10.61 14.49 4.63
C VAL A 69 10.96 14.78 3.18
N SER A 70 12.24 15.10 2.95
CA SER A 70 12.76 15.52 1.65
C SER A 70 12.99 14.33 0.72
N SER A 71 13.22 13.15 1.30
CA SER A 71 13.54 11.93 0.58
C SER A 71 13.08 10.68 1.32
N LEU A 72 12.99 9.56 0.62
CA LEU A 72 12.60 8.28 1.22
C LEU A 72 13.60 7.79 2.27
N ALA A 73 14.88 8.19 2.17
CA ALA A 73 15.94 7.82 3.10
C ALA A 73 15.77 8.44 4.50
N GLU A 74 14.95 9.48 4.63
CA GLU A 74 14.65 10.17 5.89
C GLU A 74 13.44 9.57 6.62
N VAL A 75 12.74 8.59 6.02
CA VAL A 75 11.65 7.87 6.69
C VAL A 75 12.25 6.93 7.74
N PRO A 76 11.84 7.02 9.02
CA PRO A 76 12.36 6.18 10.10
C PRO A 76 12.17 4.68 9.90
#